data_AF-E2Q6R0-F1
#
_entry.id   AF-E2Q6R0-F1
#
_cell.length_a   1.000
_cell.length_b   1.000
_cell.length_c   1.000
_cell.angle_alpha   90.00
_cell.angle_beta   90.00
_cell.angle_gamma   90.00
#
_symmetry.space_group_name_H-M   'P 1'
#
loop_
_entity.id
_entity.type
_entity.pdbx_description
1 polymer ?
#
loop_
_entity_poly.entity_id
_entity_poly.type
_entity_poly.pdbx_seq_one_letter_code
_entity_poly.pdbx_strand_id
1 'polypeptide(L)'
;MTREVLIRLYDVPPSRPALDALASVLLPHGDQDRPASGVTPVFSPCANPRTATSVRLRQGGDTLGSCDINTSGPGTVGPCEIADTIAAAHRPLVRWALVHLALEHLGWLGYAYGLLNIGEHTDGLPPAVADAAWQIPLTTGRTRAASRDDPSLKWADFFIDLRTWSPRDKPATLHAAGRELVVRRPEASEGLLLVEWIKETFGGGWASEIHRSFSRDPISSVIVVDQDTGLPAKERLIGFVAYDTARLGMLSTIALIPSVRGHSLELAPALLEECLRQAKASGMPYAVLGGVANRLTALRYINALWTIPGSYPGIFGKGIRN
;
A
#
# COMPACT_ATOMS: atom_id res chain seq x y z
N MET A 1 21.54 10.91 -3.13
CA MET A 1 20.44 10.50 -2.24
C MET A 1 19.36 9.87 -3.11
N THR A 2 18.96 8.63 -2.84
CA THR A 2 17.88 7.96 -3.59
C THR A 2 16.59 8.75 -3.44
N ARG A 3 16.02 9.22 -4.55
CA ARG A 3 14.70 9.84 -4.56
C ARG A 3 13.67 8.74 -4.83
N GLU A 4 12.69 8.65 -3.96
CA GLU A 4 11.60 7.69 -4.08
C GLU A 4 10.28 8.44 -4.23
N VAL A 5 9.38 7.83 -4.99
CA VAL A 5 8.02 8.33 -5.18
C VAL A 5 7.05 7.23 -4.80
N LEU A 6 5.94 7.63 -4.18
CA LEU A 6 4.77 6.79 -3.99
C LEU A 6 3.80 7.07 -5.14
N ILE A 7 3.40 6.05 -5.87
CA ILE A 7 2.47 6.15 -6.99
C ILE A 7 1.08 5.71 -6.53
N ARG A 8 0.06 6.55 -6.75
CA ARG A 8 -1.36 6.18 -6.64
C ARG A 8 -1.75 5.31 -7.83
N LEU A 9 -1.70 3.99 -7.68
CA LEU A 9 -1.90 3.06 -8.81
C LEU A 9 -3.30 3.16 -9.43
N TYR A 10 -4.29 3.58 -8.65
CA TYR A 10 -5.66 3.82 -9.14
C TYR A 10 -5.81 5.08 -9.99
N ASP A 11 -4.78 5.93 -10.08
CA ASP A 11 -4.71 7.11 -10.94
C ASP A 11 -3.79 6.88 -12.17
N VAL A 12 -3.07 5.75 -12.23
CA VAL A 12 -2.20 5.41 -13.36
C VAL A 12 -3.06 4.91 -14.53
N PRO A 13 -2.98 5.53 -15.72
CA PRO A 13 -3.73 5.05 -16.89
C PRO A 13 -3.15 3.73 -17.43
N PRO A 14 -3.90 2.98 -18.26
CA PRO A 14 -3.37 1.77 -18.90
C PRO A 14 -2.08 2.04 -19.69
N SER A 15 -1.11 1.12 -19.65
CA SER A 15 0.18 1.29 -20.35
C SER A 15 0.11 1.11 -21.86
N ARG A 16 -1.00 0.56 -22.39
CA ARG A 16 -1.15 0.20 -23.80
C ARG A 16 -0.76 1.33 -24.78
N PRO A 17 -1.24 2.59 -24.62
CA PRO A 17 -0.85 3.67 -25.52
C PRO A 17 0.66 3.96 -25.52
N ALA A 18 1.34 3.82 -24.38
CA ALA A 18 2.78 3.99 -24.28
C ALA A 18 3.54 2.86 -25.00
N LEU A 19 3.02 1.63 -24.97
CA LEU A 19 3.60 0.50 -25.70
C LEU A 19 3.43 0.63 -27.21
N ASP A 20 2.27 1.09 -27.67
CA ASP A 20 2.02 1.33 -29.09
C ASP A 20 2.93 2.45 -29.64
N ALA A 21 3.15 3.51 -28.85
CA ALA A 21 4.10 4.57 -29.18
C ALA A 21 5.55 4.04 -29.23
N LEU A 22 5.95 3.22 -28.26
CA LEU A 22 7.28 2.60 -28.23
C LEU A 22 7.52 1.71 -29.47
N ALA A 23 6.54 0.90 -29.86
CA ALA A 23 6.62 0.04 -31.03
C ALA A 23 6.89 0.83 -32.32
N SER A 24 6.33 2.04 -32.42
CA SER A 24 6.50 2.93 -33.57
C SER A 24 7.89 3.56 -33.65
N VAL A 25 8.56 3.74 -32.51
CA VAL A 25 9.90 4.36 -32.43
C VAL A 25 11.01 3.33 -32.65
N LEU A 26 10.81 2.09 -32.20
CA LEU A 26 11.82 1.01 -32.26
C LEU A 26 11.87 0.26 -33.60
N LEU A 27 11.22 0.77 -34.66
CA LEU A 27 11.23 0.11 -35.97
C LEU A 27 12.68 -0.14 -36.43
N PRO A 28 13.01 -1.35 -36.91
CA PRO A 28 14.36 -1.64 -37.37
C PRO A 28 14.72 -0.72 -38.55
N HIS A 29 15.90 -0.10 -38.47
CA HIS A 29 16.50 0.52 -39.64
C HIS A 29 16.78 -0.59 -40.68
N GLY A 30 15.94 -0.71 -41.71
CA GLY A 30 16.30 -1.42 -42.94
C GLY A 30 15.35 -2.50 -43.48
N ASP A 31 14.16 -2.72 -42.92
CA ASP A 31 13.22 -3.69 -43.51
C ASP A 31 11.78 -3.14 -43.52
N GLN A 32 11.45 -2.38 -44.57
CA GLN A 32 10.11 -1.78 -44.75
C GLN A 32 9.03 -2.81 -45.11
N ASP A 33 9.41 -4.07 -45.39
CA ASP A 33 8.50 -5.14 -45.84
C ASP A 33 8.06 -6.11 -44.72
N ARG A 34 8.58 -5.98 -43.49
CA ARG A 34 8.05 -6.71 -42.33
C ARG A 34 6.93 -5.92 -41.66
N PRO A 35 5.76 -6.53 -41.37
CA PRO A 35 4.77 -5.88 -40.53
C PRO A 35 5.40 -5.54 -39.18
N ALA A 36 5.25 -4.29 -38.73
CA ALA A 36 5.78 -3.84 -37.46
C ALA A 36 5.33 -4.79 -36.35
N SER A 37 6.26 -5.59 -35.81
CA SER A 37 5.95 -6.47 -34.69
C SER A 37 5.62 -5.58 -33.49
N GLY A 38 4.43 -5.76 -32.92
CA GLY A 38 4.01 -5.02 -31.73
C GLY A 38 4.89 -5.33 -30.53
N VAL A 39 5.02 -4.35 -29.63
CA VAL A 39 5.69 -4.54 -28.35
C VAL A 39 4.71 -5.24 -27.40
N THR A 40 5.13 -6.38 -26.87
CA THR A 40 4.28 -7.25 -26.02
C THR A 40 4.91 -7.45 -24.65
N PRO A 41 4.17 -7.21 -23.56
CA PRO A 41 4.61 -7.56 -22.21
C PRO A 41 4.47 -9.06 -21.95
N VAL A 42 5.44 -9.64 -21.25
CA VAL A 42 5.44 -11.01 -20.76
C VAL A 42 5.71 -10.97 -19.26
N PHE A 43 4.73 -11.41 -18.46
CA PHE A 43 4.82 -11.43 -17.01
C PHE A 43 5.33 -12.78 -16.52
N SER A 44 6.30 -12.77 -15.61
CA SER A 44 6.74 -13.97 -14.91
C SER A 44 5.62 -14.42 -13.94
N PRO A 45 5.41 -15.75 -13.77
CA PRO A 45 4.46 -16.25 -12.82
C PRO A 45 4.89 -15.92 -11.38
N CYS A 46 3.93 -15.71 -10.49
CA CYS A 46 4.17 -15.52 -9.06
C CYS A 46 3.23 -16.40 -8.22
N ALA A 47 3.71 -16.93 -7.10
CA ALA A 47 2.93 -17.82 -6.24
C ALA A 47 1.80 -17.10 -5.50
N ASN A 48 2.03 -15.83 -5.15
CA ASN A 48 1.02 -14.95 -4.56
C ASN A 48 1.34 -13.48 -4.89
N PRO A 49 0.38 -12.56 -4.70
CA PRO A 49 0.55 -11.15 -5.06
C PRO A 49 1.71 -10.39 -4.40
N ARG A 50 2.26 -10.89 -3.29
CA ARG A 50 3.38 -10.26 -2.56
C ARG A 50 4.74 -10.83 -2.95
N THR A 51 4.77 -11.88 -3.77
CA THR A 51 6.01 -12.58 -4.16
C THR A 51 6.76 -11.77 -5.21
N ALA A 52 8.10 -11.86 -5.19
CA ALA A 52 8.95 -11.33 -6.25
C ALA A 52 8.55 -11.89 -7.61
N THR A 53 8.48 -11.02 -8.61
CA THR A 53 8.21 -11.36 -10.01
C THR A 53 8.86 -10.33 -10.92
N SER A 54 8.63 -10.42 -12.23
CA SER A 54 9.12 -9.47 -13.20
C SER A 54 8.20 -9.37 -14.40
N VAL A 55 8.32 -8.26 -15.12
CA VAL A 55 7.73 -8.07 -16.45
C VAL A 55 8.86 -7.88 -17.47
N ARG A 56 8.72 -8.50 -18.63
CA ARG A 56 9.64 -8.37 -19.76
C ARG A 56 8.92 -7.75 -20.94
N LEU A 57 9.56 -6.81 -21.63
CA LEU A 57 9.09 -6.30 -22.91
C LEU A 57 9.76 -7.04 -24.05
N ARG A 58 8.96 -7.53 -25.00
CA ARG A 58 9.44 -8.20 -26.21
C ARG A 58 8.90 -7.53 -27.45
N GLN A 59 9.68 -7.56 -28.52
CA GLN A 59 9.25 -7.15 -29.85
C GLN A 59 9.70 -8.21 -30.85
N GLY A 60 8.74 -8.91 -31.45
CA GLY A 60 9.04 -10.12 -32.22
C GLY A 60 9.73 -11.18 -31.34
N GLY A 61 10.90 -11.66 -31.76
CA GLY A 61 11.71 -12.62 -31.00
C GLY A 61 12.54 -12.00 -29.87
N ASP A 62 12.80 -10.69 -29.95
CA ASP A 62 13.82 -10.04 -29.14
C ASP A 62 13.27 -9.53 -27.81
N THR A 63 14.15 -9.48 -26.80
CA THR A 63 13.85 -8.88 -25.51
C THR A 63 14.38 -7.45 -25.49
N LEU A 64 13.50 -6.48 -25.23
CA LEU A 64 13.88 -5.07 -25.11
C LEU A 64 14.42 -4.74 -23.72
N GLY A 65 13.93 -5.45 -22.70
CA GLY A 65 14.33 -5.30 -21.32
C GLY A 65 13.34 -5.95 -20.35
N SER A 66 13.64 -5.88 -19.06
CA SER A 66 12.78 -6.37 -17.99
C SER A 66 12.79 -5.44 -16.80
N CYS A 67 11.75 -5.51 -15.98
CA CYS A 67 11.70 -4.82 -14.71
C CYS A 67 11.17 -5.72 -13.61
N ASP A 68 11.86 -5.67 -12.48
CA ASP A 68 11.51 -6.45 -11.31
C ASP A 68 10.35 -5.84 -10.54
N ILE A 69 9.60 -6.69 -9.87
CA ILE A 69 8.43 -6.33 -9.07
C ILE A 69 8.56 -7.08 -7.74
N ASN A 70 8.29 -6.39 -6.64
CA ASN A 70 8.36 -6.90 -5.26
C ASN A 70 9.75 -7.35 -4.77
N THR A 71 10.84 -7.15 -5.54
CA THR A 71 12.19 -7.60 -5.15
C THR A 71 12.79 -6.79 -3.99
N SER A 72 12.42 -5.52 -3.86
CA SER A 72 12.77 -4.69 -2.68
C SER A 72 11.71 -4.77 -1.56
N GLY A 73 10.85 -5.78 -1.61
CA GLY A 73 9.71 -5.98 -0.73
C GLY A 73 8.37 -5.76 -1.45
N PRO A 74 7.26 -6.26 -0.89
CA PRO A 74 5.96 -6.24 -1.56
C PRO A 74 5.45 -4.82 -1.83
N GLY A 75 4.90 -4.59 -3.02
CA GLY A 75 4.39 -3.28 -3.47
C GLY A 75 5.47 -2.35 -4.04
N THR A 76 6.62 -2.88 -4.44
CA THR A 76 7.75 -2.09 -4.99
C THR A 76 8.00 -2.41 -6.45
N VAL A 77 8.40 -1.40 -7.23
CA VAL A 77 9.03 -1.59 -8.54
C VAL A 77 10.54 -1.64 -8.32
N GLY A 78 11.15 -2.74 -8.74
CA GLY A 78 12.58 -3.00 -8.62
C GLY A 78 13.39 -2.39 -9.76
N PRO A 79 14.66 -2.82 -9.91
CA PRO A 79 15.50 -2.41 -11.03
C PRO A 79 14.87 -2.79 -12.38
N CYS A 80 15.05 -1.93 -13.38
CA CYS A 80 14.74 -2.28 -14.76
C CYS A 80 16.03 -2.36 -15.57
N GLU A 81 16.24 -3.50 -16.23
CA GLU A 81 17.36 -3.78 -17.12
C GLU A 81 16.92 -3.62 -18.57
N ILE A 82 17.74 -2.91 -19.37
CA ILE A 82 17.47 -2.66 -20.78
C ILE A 82 18.48 -3.44 -21.60
N ALA A 83 18.03 -4.12 -22.65
CA ALA A 83 18.92 -4.91 -23.50
C ALA A 83 19.96 -4.01 -24.19
N ASP A 84 21.20 -4.50 -24.30
CA ASP A 84 22.30 -3.74 -24.91
C ASP A 84 22.08 -3.43 -26.39
N THR A 85 21.25 -4.24 -27.06
CA THR A 85 20.81 -4.05 -28.44
C THR A 85 19.99 -2.77 -28.64
N ILE A 86 19.43 -2.20 -27.56
CA ILE A 86 18.70 -0.93 -27.61
C ILE A 86 19.68 0.24 -27.68
N ALA A 87 19.58 1.01 -28.77
CA ALA A 87 20.35 2.23 -28.97
C ALA A 87 20.20 3.18 -27.76
N ALA A 88 21.30 3.80 -27.33
CA ALA A 88 21.35 4.61 -26.11
C ALA A 88 20.25 5.70 -26.05
N ALA A 89 19.91 6.30 -27.18
CA ALA A 89 18.85 7.31 -27.30
C ALA A 89 17.45 6.79 -26.96
N HIS A 90 17.17 5.49 -27.14
CA HIS A 90 15.87 4.87 -26.88
C HIS A 90 15.78 4.19 -25.51
N ARG A 91 16.91 3.98 -24.80
CA ARG A 91 16.94 3.30 -23.50
C ARG A 91 16.03 3.97 -22.44
N PRO A 92 15.97 5.31 -22.31
CA PRO A 92 15.04 5.95 -21.38
C PRO A 92 13.57 5.63 -21.68
N LEU A 93 13.18 5.60 -22.96
CA LEU A 93 11.81 5.30 -23.37
C LEU A 93 11.43 3.86 -23.01
N VAL A 94 12.30 2.88 -23.31
CA VAL A 94 12.08 1.47 -22.93
C VAL A 94 11.99 1.31 -21.41
N ARG A 95 12.88 1.98 -20.66
CA ARG A 95 12.87 1.95 -19.19
C ARG A 95 11.53 2.42 -18.63
N TRP A 96 11.03 3.55 -19.10
CA TRP A 96 9.78 4.09 -18.57
C TRP A 96 8.54 3.31 -19.00
N ALA A 97 8.54 2.70 -20.19
CA ALA A 97 7.51 1.74 -20.58
C ALA A 97 7.48 0.51 -19.65
N LEU A 98 8.66 -0.02 -19.29
CA LEU A 98 8.79 -1.12 -18.32
C LEU A 98 8.31 -0.71 -16.92
N VAL A 99 8.68 0.48 -16.44
CA VAL A 99 8.20 1.00 -15.14
C VAL A 99 6.68 1.15 -15.14
N HIS A 100 6.09 1.71 -16.21
CA HIS A 100 4.63 1.85 -16.33
C HIS A 100 3.94 0.49 -16.27
N LEU A 101 4.45 -0.50 -17.01
CA LEU A 101 3.95 -1.87 -16.95
C LEU A 101 4.07 -2.51 -15.57
N ALA A 102 5.20 -2.30 -14.88
CA ALA A 102 5.39 -2.81 -13.53
C ALA A 102 4.39 -2.19 -12.53
N LEU A 103 4.13 -0.89 -12.64
CA LEU A 103 3.12 -0.20 -11.83
C LEU A 103 1.70 -0.70 -12.13
N GLU A 104 1.34 -0.85 -13.40
CA GLU A 104 0.05 -1.42 -13.80
C GLU A 104 -0.12 -2.84 -13.25
N HIS A 105 0.95 -3.66 -13.30
CA HIS A 105 0.94 -5.01 -12.75
C HIS A 105 0.75 -5.02 -11.22
N LEU A 106 1.40 -4.13 -10.48
CA LEU A 106 1.13 -3.97 -9.05
C LEU A 106 -0.35 -3.65 -8.78
N GLY A 107 -0.96 -2.79 -9.59
CA GLY A 107 -2.39 -2.49 -9.52
C GLY A 107 -3.25 -3.74 -9.73
N TRP A 108 -2.91 -4.55 -10.73
CA TRP A 108 -3.56 -5.83 -11.03
C TRP A 108 -3.41 -6.85 -9.90
N LEU A 109 -2.23 -6.92 -9.27
CA LEU A 109 -1.97 -7.75 -8.08
C LEU A 109 -2.76 -7.32 -6.83
N GLY A 110 -3.39 -6.14 -6.87
CA GLY A 110 -4.30 -5.67 -5.83
C GLY A 110 -3.71 -4.61 -4.89
N TYR A 111 -2.61 -3.97 -5.28
CA TYR A 111 -2.09 -2.79 -4.58
C TYR A 111 -2.88 -1.53 -4.93
N ALA A 112 -3.01 -0.62 -3.98
CA ALA A 112 -3.49 0.75 -4.24
C ALA A 112 -2.34 1.73 -4.52
N TYR A 113 -1.16 1.43 -3.96
CA TYR A 113 0.03 2.26 -4.05
C TYR A 113 1.22 1.41 -4.50
N GLY A 114 2.15 2.02 -5.22
CA GLY A 114 3.41 1.41 -5.60
C GLY A 114 4.57 2.30 -5.17
N LEU A 115 5.61 1.72 -4.57
CA LEU A 115 6.84 2.44 -4.26
C LEU A 115 7.82 2.29 -5.42
N LEU A 116 8.31 3.41 -5.93
CA LEU A 116 9.25 3.45 -7.05
C LEU A 116 10.48 4.26 -6.67
N ASN A 117 11.65 3.66 -6.85
CA ASN A 117 12.91 4.39 -6.78
C ASN A 117 13.20 5.02 -8.15
N ILE A 118 13.22 6.35 -8.21
CA ILE A 118 13.53 7.09 -9.43
C ILE A 118 15.02 7.43 -9.55
N GLY A 119 15.82 7.17 -8.50
CA GLY A 119 17.26 7.38 -8.50
C GLY A 119 17.63 8.79 -8.94
N GLU A 120 18.49 8.88 -9.95
CA GLU A 120 18.91 10.12 -10.60
C GLU A 120 17.98 10.53 -11.78
N HIS A 121 17.01 9.68 -12.15
CA HIS A 121 16.11 9.92 -13.28
C HIS A 121 14.88 10.75 -12.89
N THR A 122 15.10 11.88 -12.23
CA THR A 122 14.00 12.68 -11.65
C THR A 122 13.14 13.37 -12.68
N ASP A 123 13.72 13.70 -13.84
CA ASP A 123 13.07 14.49 -14.88
C ASP A 123 12.49 13.60 -15.99
N GLY A 124 12.52 12.27 -15.78
CA GLY A 124 12.14 11.28 -16.80
C GLY A 124 10.78 10.62 -16.61
N LEU A 125 10.09 10.84 -15.47
CA LEU A 125 8.77 10.24 -15.22
C LEU A 125 7.81 10.64 -16.34
N PRO A 126 7.21 9.68 -17.08
CA PRO A 126 6.21 10.01 -18.09
C PRO A 126 5.07 10.81 -17.45
N PRO A 127 4.49 11.81 -18.14
CA PRO A 127 3.37 12.60 -17.61
C PRO A 127 2.24 11.73 -17.04
N ALA A 128 1.92 10.63 -17.75
CA ALA A 128 0.94 9.63 -17.34
C ALA A 128 1.16 9.02 -15.94
N VAL A 129 2.41 8.93 -15.49
CA VAL A 129 2.79 8.41 -14.16
C VAL A 129 3.06 9.55 -13.19
N ALA A 130 3.61 10.67 -13.67
CA ALA A 130 3.95 11.85 -12.87
C ALA A 130 2.72 12.43 -12.15
N ASP A 131 1.56 12.49 -12.80
CA ASP A 131 0.32 13.00 -12.22
C ASP A 131 -0.18 12.14 -11.04
N ALA A 132 0.16 10.84 -11.03
CA ALA A 132 -0.16 9.90 -9.96
C ALA A 132 0.93 9.83 -8.87
N ALA A 133 2.08 10.46 -9.09
CA ALA A 133 3.24 10.37 -8.22
C ALA A 133 3.20 11.40 -7.09
N TRP A 134 3.68 11.00 -5.93
CA TRP A 134 4.02 11.90 -4.84
C TRP A 134 5.45 11.62 -4.38
N GLN A 135 6.29 12.65 -4.42
CA GLN A 135 7.66 12.55 -3.95
C GLN A 135 7.70 12.42 -2.43
N ILE A 136 8.29 11.33 -1.96
CA ILE A 136 8.39 11.06 -0.52
C ILE A 136 9.41 12.06 0.07
N PRO A 137 9.02 12.88 1.05
CA PRO A 137 9.92 13.86 1.64
C PRO A 137 11.11 13.18 2.30
N LEU A 138 12.32 13.69 2.04
CA LEU A 138 13.51 13.25 2.76
C LEU A 138 13.38 13.63 4.24
N THR A 139 13.66 12.69 5.13
CA THR A 139 13.55 12.84 6.59
C THR A 139 14.68 13.70 7.17
N THR A 140 14.91 14.90 6.64
CA THR A 140 16.00 15.81 7.08
C THR A 140 15.53 16.88 8.07
N GLY A 141 14.23 16.96 8.38
CA GLY A 141 13.67 17.93 9.32
C GLY A 141 12.61 17.35 10.25
N ARG A 142 12.62 17.83 11.52
CA ARG A 142 11.52 17.64 12.48
C ARG A 142 10.32 18.52 12.09
N THR A 143 9.65 18.21 10.99
CA THR A 143 8.36 18.84 10.68
C THR A 143 7.33 18.37 11.71
N ARG A 144 6.61 19.30 12.35
CA ARG A 144 5.54 18.97 13.29
C ARG A 144 4.47 18.16 12.56
N ALA A 145 3.90 17.15 13.21
CA ALA A 145 2.92 16.28 12.55
C ALA A 145 1.74 17.07 11.92
N ALA A 146 1.27 18.13 12.57
CA ALA A 146 0.22 19.00 12.05
C ALA A 146 0.57 19.72 10.73
N SER A 147 1.86 20.00 10.46
CA SER A 147 2.26 20.65 9.20
C SER A 147 2.27 19.70 8.00
N ARG A 148 1.98 18.41 8.24
CA ARG A 148 1.85 17.41 7.19
C ARG A 148 0.39 17.13 6.84
N ASP A 149 -0.56 17.78 7.49
CA ASP A 149 -1.97 17.68 7.13
C ASP A 149 -2.27 18.47 5.85
N ASP A 150 -3.28 18.01 5.11
CA ASP A 150 -3.88 18.78 4.02
C ASP A 150 -5.33 19.11 4.41
N PRO A 151 -5.63 20.35 4.82
CA PRO A 151 -6.96 20.74 5.27
C PRO A 151 -8.01 20.73 4.15
N SER A 152 -7.60 20.72 2.87
CA SER A 152 -8.53 20.70 1.73
C SER A 152 -9.22 19.35 1.54
N LEU A 153 -8.62 18.27 2.07
CA LEU A 153 -9.16 16.92 1.93
C LEU A 153 -10.28 16.67 2.93
N LYS A 154 -11.33 15.93 2.55
CA LYS A 154 -12.38 15.50 3.50
C LYS A 154 -11.87 14.37 4.40
N TRP A 155 -11.08 13.48 3.84
CA TRP A 155 -10.30 12.44 4.49
C TRP A 155 -9.05 12.20 3.64
N ALA A 156 -8.03 11.57 4.22
CA ALA A 156 -6.79 11.32 3.49
C ALA A 156 -6.24 9.92 3.78
N ASP A 157 -5.41 9.46 2.86
CA ASP A 157 -4.53 8.33 3.06
C ASP A 157 -3.17 8.84 3.56
N PHE A 158 -2.57 8.12 4.51
CA PHE A 158 -1.30 8.49 5.12
C PHE A 158 -0.22 7.45 4.85
N PHE A 159 0.92 7.89 4.33
CA PHE A 159 2.09 7.06 4.11
C PHE A 159 2.95 6.96 5.38
N ILE A 160 3.53 5.78 5.60
CA ILE A 160 4.60 5.55 6.56
C ILE A 160 5.66 4.63 5.95
N ASP A 161 6.92 5.03 6.07
CA ASP A 161 8.06 4.22 5.67
C ASP A 161 8.44 3.24 6.79
N LEU A 162 8.14 1.95 6.60
CA LEU A 162 8.39 0.93 7.60
C LEU A 162 9.87 0.54 7.68
N ARG A 163 10.69 0.87 6.68
CA ARG A 163 12.14 0.60 6.69
C ARG A 163 12.85 1.45 7.73
N THR A 164 12.43 2.71 7.86
CA THR A 164 13.01 3.69 8.79
C THR A 164 12.21 3.87 10.06
N TRP A 165 10.91 3.52 10.06
CA TRP A 165 10.08 3.58 11.25
C TRP A 165 10.49 2.54 12.29
N SER A 166 10.54 2.98 13.55
CA SER A 166 10.74 2.14 14.72
C SER A 166 9.54 2.28 15.66
N PRO A 167 8.98 1.17 16.15
CA PRO A 167 7.88 1.22 17.11
C PRO A 167 8.35 1.80 18.45
N ARG A 168 7.43 2.36 19.23
CA ARG A 168 7.70 2.62 20.66
C ARG A 168 7.76 1.29 21.43
N ASP A 169 8.33 1.35 22.63
CA ASP A 169 8.34 0.21 23.56
C ASP A 169 6.92 -0.32 23.77
N LYS A 170 6.78 -1.65 23.75
CA LYS A 170 5.48 -2.35 23.82
C LYS A 170 4.84 -2.20 25.20
N PRO A 171 3.56 -1.79 25.26
CA PRO A 171 2.64 -2.36 26.22
C PRO A 171 1.82 -3.42 25.48
N ALA A 172 2.08 -4.70 25.74
CA ALA A 172 1.14 -5.76 25.36
C ALA A 172 -0.19 -5.61 26.12
N THR A 173 -0.12 -4.98 27.30
CA THR A 173 -1.22 -4.72 28.21
C THR A 173 -1.33 -3.21 28.45
N LEU A 174 -2.55 -2.70 28.46
CA LEU A 174 -2.90 -1.30 28.69
C LEU A 174 -3.95 -1.24 29.80
N HIS A 175 -3.90 -0.20 30.63
CA HIS A 175 -4.98 0.08 31.58
C HIS A 175 -5.78 1.29 31.10
N ALA A 176 -7.07 1.11 30.86
CA ALA A 176 -7.95 2.17 30.36
C ALA A 176 -9.33 2.05 30.99
N ALA A 177 -9.85 3.16 31.54
CA ALA A 177 -11.19 3.21 32.16
C ALA A 177 -11.43 2.07 33.20
N GLY A 178 -10.41 1.73 34.00
CA GLY A 178 -10.49 0.67 35.02
C GLY A 178 -10.42 -0.76 34.47
N ARG A 179 -10.13 -0.94 33.18
CA ARG A 179 -10.02 -2.24 32.51
C ARG A 179 -8.56 -2.58 32.21
N GLU A 180 -8.23 -3.86 32.24
CA GLU A 180 -6.98 -4.41 31.73
C GLU A 180 -7.21 -4.90 30.29
N LEU A 181 -6.59 -4.21 29.33
CA LEU A 181 -6.77 -4.44 27.91
C LEU A 181 -5.51 -5.03 27.30
N VAL A 182 -5.63 -5.94 26.34
CA VAL A 182 -4.51 -6.51 25.60
C VAL A 182 -4.64 -6.21 24.12
N VAL A 183 -3.52 -5.81 23.49
CA VAL A 183 -3.42 -5.59 22.05
C VAL A 183 -2.67 -6.75 21.42
N ARG A 184 -3.32 -7.52 20.55
CA ARG A 184 -2.74 -8.72 19.94
C ARG A 184 -3.35 -9.07 18.60
N ARG A 185 -2.72 -10.01 17.88
CA ARG A 185 -3.37 -10.72 16.77
C ARG A 185 -4.56 -11.54 17.30
N PRO A 186 -5.69 -11.61 16.59
CA PRO A 186 -6.76 -12.53 16.94
C PRO A 186 -6.30 -13.98 16.78
N GLU A 187 -6.85 -14.87 17.58
CA GLU A 187 -6.75 -16.32 17.39
C GLU A 187 -7.73 -16.76 16.30
N ALA A 188 -7.40 -17.85 15.59
CA ALA A 188 -8.24 -18.36 14.50
C ALA A 188 -9.68 -18.67 14.95
N SER A 189 -9.85 -19.18 16.18
CA SER A 189 -11.16 -19.49 16.77
C SER A 189 -12.03 -18.25 17.03
N GLU A 190 -11.47 -17.04 17.00
CA GLU A 190 -12.18 -15.79 17.26
C GLU A 190 -12.80 -15.20 15.98
N GLY A 191 -12.50 -15.74 14.79
CA GLY A 191 -12.88 -15.14 13.51
C GLY A 191 -14.38 -14.93 13.33
N LEU A 192 -15.20 -15.94 13.62
CA LEU A 192 -16.66 -15.82 13.47
C LEU A 192 -17.25 -14.79 14.45
N LEU A 193 -16.79 -14.81 15.71
CA LEU A 193 -17.19 -13.86 16.74
C LEU A 193 -16.86 -12.42 16.34
N LEU A 194 -15.64 -12.18 15.86
CA LEU A 194 -15.16 -10.86 15.43
C LEU A 194 -15.95 -10.34 14.24
N VAL A 195 -16.17 -11.16 13.22
CA VAL A 195 -16.91 -10.75 12.01
C VAL A 195 -18.36 -10.40 12.35
N GLU A 196 -19.02 -11.20 13.20
CA GLU A 196 -20.39 -10.93 13.63
C GLU A 196 -20.47 -9.62 14.44
N TRP A 197 -19.61 -9.46 15.44
CA TRP A 197 -19.56 -8.25 16.26
C TRP A 197 -19.29 -6.98 15.43
N ILE A 198 -18.38 -7.04 14.46
CA ILE A 198 -18.10 -5.90 13.58
C ILE A 198 -19.29 -5.58 12.69
N LYS A 199 -19.95 -6.62 12.15
CA LYS A 199 -21.13 -6.44 11.30
C LYS A 199 -22.24 -5.71 12.06
N GLU A 200 -22.49 -6.10 13.31
CA GLU A 200 -23.49 -5.49 14.20
C GLU A 200 -23.10 -4.06 14.61
N THR A 201 -21.82 -3.82 14.92
CA THR A 201 -21.37 -2.56 15.54
C THR A 201 -20.95 -1.49 14.53
N PHE A 202 -20.33 -1.90 13.42
CA PHE A 202 -19.69 -1.00 12.44
C PHE A 202 -20.11 -1.26 10.99
N GLY A 203 -20.92 -2.30 10.73
CA GLY A 203 -21.50 -2.59 9.43
C GLY A 203 -20.73 -3.61 8.58
N GLY A 204 -21.38 -4.05 7.51
CA GLY A 204 -20.91 -5.18 6.69
C GLY A 204 -19.62 -4.93 5.90
N GLY A 205 -19.31 -3.67 5.59
CA GLY A 205 -18.08 -3.30 4.87
C GLY A 205 -16.82 -3.69 5.65
N TRP A 206 -16.69 -3.19 6.88
CA TRP A 206 -15.55 -3.54 7.73
C TRP A 206 -15.57 -4.99 8.20
N ALA A 207 -16.74 -5.59 8.37
CA ALA A 207 -16.85 -7.02 8.68
C ALA A 207 -16.25 -7.88 7.54
N SER A 208 -16.49 -7.49 6.28
CA SER A 208 -15.94 -8.19 5.11
C SER A 208 -14.43 -8.06 5.00
N GLU A 209 -13.88 -6.88 5.28
CA GLU A 209 -12.44 -6.67 5.30
C GLU A 209 -11.77 -7.44 6.45
N ILE A 210 -12.36 -7.49 7.64
CA ILE A 210 -11.83 -8.29 8.75
C ILE A 210 -11.93 -9.77 8.47
N HIS A 211 -13.03 -10.25 7.89
CA HIS A 211 -13.14 -11.64 7.44
C HIS A 211 -11.99 -12.03 6.50
N ARG A 212 -11.65 -11.16 5.53
CA ARG A 212 -10.50 -11.36 4.64
C ARG A 212 -9.16 -11.45 5.38
N SER A 213 -8.99 -10.80 6.53
CA SER A 213 -7.74 -10.87 7.30
C SER A 213 -7.43 -12.28 7.80
N PHE A 214 -8.45 -13.11 8.04
CA PHE A 214 -8.30 -14.50 8.49
C PHE A 214 -7.87 -15.46 7.37
N SER A 215 -7.96 -15.05 6.10
CA SER A 215 -7.45 -15.82 4.96
C SER A 215 -5.96 -15.56 4.69
N ARG A 216 -5.29 -14.78 5.55
CA ARG A 216 -3.86 -14.49 5.48
C ARG A 216 -3.08 -15.33 6.46
N ASP A 217 -1.85 -15.63 6.08
CA ASP A 217 -0.91 -16.35 6.93
C ASP A 217 0.37 -15.52 7.16
N PRO A 218 0.62 -15.02 8.39
CA PRO A 218 -0.30 -15.05 9.55
C PRO A 218 -1.50 -14.11 9.38
N ILE A 219 -2.51 -14.23 10.25
CA ILE A 219 -3.71 -13.37 10.25
C ILE A 219 -3.30 -11.89 10.22
N SER A 220 -3.86 -11.14 9.27
CA SER A 220 -3.46 -9.77 8.97
C SER A 220 -4.31 -8.71 9.67
N SER A 221 -4.61 -8.94 10.95
CA SER A 221 -5.36 -8.01 11.80
C SER A 221 -4.85 -8.03 13.24
N VAL A 222 -5.18 -6.96 13.95
CA VAL A 222 -4.88 -6.75 15.37
C VAL A 222 -6.15 -6.30 16.06
N ILE A 223 -6.38 -6.83 17.26
CA ILE A 223 -7.54 -6.53 18.09
C ILE A 223 -7.10 -5.99 19.45
N VAL A 224 -8.01 -5.26 20.08
CA VAL A 224 -7.95 -4.88 21.48
C VAL A 224 -9.03 -5.65 22.21
N VAL A 225 -8.65 -6.37 23.26
CA VAL A 225 -9.57 -7.18 24.05
C VAL A 225 -9.47 -6.89 25.55
N ASP A 226 -10.60 -6.95 26.24
CA ASP A 226 -10.69 -6.94 27.69
C ASP A 226 -10.26 -8.30 28.27
N GLN A 227 -9.39 -8.29 29.28
CA GLN A 227 -8.93 -9.49 29.95
C GLN A 227 -9.95 -10.07 30.93
N ASP A 228 -11.00 -9.34 31.30
CA ASP A 228 -12.03 -9.86 32.19
C ASP A 228 -12.79 -11.02 31.52
N THR A 229 -12.50 -12.24 31.98
CA THR A 229 -13.13 -13.47 31.49
C THR A 229 -14.56 -13.66 31.99
N GLY A 230 -15.02 -12.85 32.95
CA GLY A 230 -16.40 -12.82 33.43
C GLY A 230 -17.35 -12.08 32.49
N LEU A 231 -16.83 -11.26 31.58
CA LEU A 231 -17.63 -10.56 30.57
C LEU A 231 -18.07 -11.48 29.43
N PRO A 232 -19.27 -11.28 28.87
CA PRO A 232 -19.67 -11.91 27.62
C PRO A 232 -18.63 -11.69 26.51
N ALA A 233 -18.40 -12.69 25.66
CA ALA A 233 -17.31 -12.68 24.70
C ALA A 233 -17.32 -11.46 23.76
N LYS A 234 -18.49 -11.01 23.29
CA LYS A 234 -18.62 -9.79 22.46
C LYS A 234 -18.29 -8.51 23.25
N GLU A 235 -18.59 -8.45 24.53
CA GLU A 235 -18.31 -7.28 25.39
C GLU A 235 -16.81 -7.12 25.70
N ARG A 236 -16.04 -8.19 25.50
CA ARG A 236 -14.58 -8.16 25.58
C ARG A 236 -13.92 -7.55 24.35
N LEU A 237 -14.64 -7.39 23.23
CA LEU A 237 -14.08 -6.83 22.00
C LEU A 237 -14.14 -5.29 22.04
N ILE A 238 -12.98 -4.65 22.07
CA ILE A 238 -12.86 -3.20 22.26
C ILE A 238 -12.54 -2.48 20.94
N GLY A 239 -11.77 -3.10 20.06
CA GLY A 239 -11.34 -2.46 18.83
C GLY A 239 -10.52 -3.37 17.94
N PHE A 240 -10.29 -2.90 16.71
CA PHE A 240 -9.61 -3.67 15.68
C PHE A 240 -8.99 -2.76 14.62
N VAL A 241 -8.02 -3.33 13.91
CA VAL A 241 -7.42 -2.79 12.69
C VAL A 241 -6.91 -3.95 11.85
N ALA A 242 -6.93 -3.82 10.53
CA ALA A 242 -6.38 -4.81 9.63
C ALA A 242 -5.40 -4.19 8.63
N TYR A 243 -4.54 -5.02 8.07
CA TYR A 243 -3.66 -4.66 6.96
C TYR A 243 -3.82 -5.62 5.79
N ASP A 244 -3.48 -5.12 4.61
CA ASP A 244 -3.62 -5.77 3.31
C ASP A 244 -5.08 -6.18 2.97
N THR A 245 -6.10 -5.79 3.73
CA THR A 245 -7.49 -6.28 3.55
C THR A 245 -8.24 -5.52 2.47
N ALA A 246 -8.31 -4.19 2.54
CA ALA A 246 -8.90 -3.36 1.48
C ALA A 246 -8.11 -3.49 0.17
N ARG A 247 -6.81 -3.25 0.25
CA ARG A 247 -5.80 -3.39 -0.82
C ARG A 247 -4.46 -3.76 -0.18
N LEU A 248 -3.58 -4.38 -0.95
CA LEU A 248 -2.22 -4.68 -0.50
C LEU A 248 -1.44 -3.38 -0.26
N GLY A 249 -0.56 -3.37 0.74
CA GLY A 249 0.18 -2.19 1.18
C GLY A 249 -0.58 -1.29 2.16
N MET A 250 -1.86 -1.54 2.42
CA MET A 250 -2.71 -0.64 3.20
C MET A 250 -3.05 -1.18 4.59
N LEU A 251 -3.18 -0.27 5.56
CA LEU A 251 -3.86 -0.49 6.83
C LEU A 251 -5.24 0.15 6.74
N SER A 252 -6.28 -0.64 6.97
CA SER A 252 -7.69 -0.20 6.91
C SER A 252 -8.50 -0.78 8.07
N THR A 253 -9.80 -0.47 8.09
CA THR A 253 -10.76 -0.94 9.11
C THR A 253 -10.36 -0.65 10.55
N ILE A 254 -9.91 0.57 10.83
CA ILE A 254 -9.60 0.95 12.22
C ILE A 254 -10.85 1.43 12.95
N ALA A 255 -11.17 0.78 14.08
CA ALA A 255 -12.19 1.28 14.98
C ALA A 255 -11.97 0.87 16.43
N LEU A 256 -12.49 1.72 17.31
CA LEU A 256 -12.73 1.43 18.72
C LEU A 256 -14.22 1.58 18.99
N ILE A 257 -14.76 0.81 19.94
CA ILE A 257 -16.15 0.93 20.39
C ILE A 257 -16.43 2.33 20.94
N PRO A 258 -17.65 2.87 20.79
CA PRO A 258 -17.97 4.21 21.26
C PRO A 258 -17.68 4.46 22.75
N SER A 259 -17.92 3.45 23.61
CA SER A 259 -17.77 3.57 25.07
C SER A 259 -16.33 3.77 25.55
N VAL A 260 -15.32 3.51 24.71
CA VAL A 260 -13.91 3.78 25.05
C VAL A 260 -13.35 5.01 24.31
N ARG A 261 -14.13 5.61 23.39
CA ARG A 261 -13.67 6.80 22.65
C ARG A 261 -13.52 7.96 23.62
N GLY A 262 -12.33 8.55 23.64
CA GLY A 262 -12.01 9.70 24.51
C GLY A 262 -11.66 9.32 25.96
N HIS A 263 -11.74 8.05 26.35
CA HIS A 263 -11.37 7.59 27.70
C HIS A 263 -9.95 7.03 27.79
N SER A 264 -9.29 6.78 26.65
CA SER A 264 -7.86 6.50 26.60
C SER A 264 -7.26 7.01 25.29
N LEU A 265 -6.41 8.04 25.41
CA LEU A 265 -5.64 8.58 24.28
C LEU A 265 -4.57 7.60 23.77
N GLU A 266 -4.30 6.53 24.52
CA GLU A 266 -3.21 5.58 24.27
C GLU A 266 -3.66 4.34 23.48
N LEU A 267 -4.95 4.02 23.50
CA LEU A 267 -5.48 2.80 22.90
C LEU A 267 -5.37 2.77 21.37
N ALA A 268 -5.81 3.83 20.71
CA ALA A 268 -5.72 3.94 19.25
C ALA A 268 -4.25 3.94 18.76
N PRO A 269 -3.32 4.72 19.37
CA PRO A 269 -1.90 4.59 19.06
C PRO A 269 -1.34 3.18 19.27
N ALA A 270 -1.64 2.52 20.39
CA ALA A 270 -1.12 1.17 20.67
C ALA A 270 -1.60 0.14 19.64
N LEU A 271 -2.89 0.20 19.29
CA LEU A 271 -3.50 -0.63 18.24
C LEU A 271 -2.83 -0.41 16.87
N LEU A 272 -2.65 0.86 16.48
CA LEU A 272 -1.98 1.22 15.23
C LEU A 272 -0.52 0.75 15.21
N GLU A 273 0.22 0.93 16.30
CA GLU A 273 1.63 0.52 16.36
C GLU A 273 1.81 -0.99 16.33
N GLU A 274 0.97 -1.76 17.02
CA GLU A 274 1.00 -3.22 16.90
C GLU A 274 0.66 -3.68 15.49
N CYS A 275 -0.31 -3.05 14.83
CA CYS A 275 -0.60 -3.34 13.44
C CYS A 275 0.58 -3.03 12.50
N LEU A 276 1.20 -1.85 12.65
CA LEU A 276 2.39 -1.46 11.87
C LEU A 276 3.59 -2.38 12.15
N ARG A 277 3.77 -2.83 13.40
CA ARG A 277 4.79 -3.79 13.80
C ARG A 277 4.59 -5.13 13.10
N GLN A 278 3.35 -5.64 13.08
CA GLN A 278 3.03 -6.89 12.38
C GLN A 278 3.12 -6.75 10.86
N ALA A 279 2.66 -5.64 10.29
CA ALA A 279 2.80 -5.31 8.88
C ALA A 279 4.28 -5.31 8.46
N LYS A 280 5.14 -4.63 9.23
CA LYS A 280 6.60 -4.64 9.04
C LYS A 280 7.19 -6.04 9.16
N ALA A 281 6.80 -6.81 10.18
CA ALA A 281 7.27 -8.18 10.37
C ALA A 281 6.82 -9.13 9.24
N SER A 282 5.73 -8.82 8.55
CA SER A 282 5.30 -9.56 7.34
C SER A 282 6.18 -9.26 6.11
N GLY A 283 7.12 -8.31 6.21
CA GLY A 283 8.01 -7.91 5.12
C GLY A 283 7.56 -6.69 4.31
N MET A 284 6.54 -5.95 4.77
CA MET A 284 6.10 -4.73 4.08
C MET A 284 7.14 -3.60 4.25
N PRO A 285 7.66 -3.01 3.17
CA PRO A 285 8.62 -1.90 3.25
C PRO A 285 7.95 -0.56 3.57
N TYR A 286 6.66 -0.43 3.29
CA TYR A 286 5.85 0.74 3.63
C TYR A 286 4.43 0.30 4.01
N ALA A 287 3.69 1.22 4.59
CA ALA A 287 2.26 1.07 4.84
C ALA A 287 1.52 2.36 4.46
N VAL A 288 0.25 2.21 4.07
CA VAL A 288 -0.66 3.33 3.88
C VAL A 288 -1.88 3.19 4.79
N LEU A 289 -2.02 4.08 5.76
CA LEU A 289 -3.22 4.15 6.61
C LEU A 289 -4.33 4.85 5.82
N GLY A 290 -5.36 4.08 5.45
CA GLY A 290 -6.37 4.53 4.50
C GLY A 290 -7.62 5.17 5.12
N GLY A 291 -8.23 6.12 4.42
CA GLY A 291 -9.62 6.54 4.68
C GLY A 291 -9.80 7.43 5.92
N VAL A 292 -8.76 8.16 6.35
CA VAL A 292 -8.76 8.80 7.66
C VAL A 292 -9.43 10.17 7.61
N ALA A 293 -10.62 10.27 8.21
CA ALA A 293 -11.33 11.54 8.36
C ALA A 293 -10.73 12.43 9.46
N ASN A 294 -10.37 11.87 10.61
CA ASN A 294 -9.80 12.61 11.74
C ASN A 294 -8.27 12.74 11.62
N ARG A 295 -7.82 13.42 10.56
CA ARG A 295 -6.44 13.50 10.08
C ARG A 295 -5.43 13.98 11.12
N LEU A 296 -5.69 15.13 11.73
CA LEU A 296 -4.82 15.70 12.76
C LEU A 296 -4.64 14.77 13.96
N THR A 297 -5.66 13.99 14.31
CA THR A 297 -5.57 13.02 15.40
C THR A 297 -4.66 11.85 15.03
N ALA A 298 -4.80 11.29 13.82
CA ALA A 298 -3.91 10.22 13.35
C ALA A 298 -2.44 10.67 13.29
N LEU A 299 -2.18 11.88 12.77
CA LEU A 299 -0.86 12.50 12.74
C LEU A 299 -0.25 12.68 14.14
N ARG A 300 -1.07 13.00 15.15
CA ARG A 300 -0.62 13.06 16.55
C ARG A 300 -0.31 11.68 17.13
N TYR A 301 -1.11 10.67 16.80
CA TYR A 301 -0.92 9.31 17.29
C TYR A 301 0.33 8.66 16.73
N ILE A 302 0.59 8.82 15.44
CA ILE A 302 1.74 8.25 14.75
C ILE A 302 2.48 9.39 14.04
N ASN A 303 3.50 9.92 14.70
CA ASN A 303 4.27 11.08 14.22
C ASN A 303 5.11 10.81 12.96
N ALA A 304 5.20 9.56 12.49
CA ALA A 304 5.90 9.16 11.27
C ALA A 304 4.99 9.22 10.02
N LEU A 305 3.70 9.47 10.19
CA LEU A 305 2.76 9.60 9.08
C LEU A 305 3.01 10.86 8.24
N TRP A 306 2.72 10.72 6.95
CA TRP A 306 2.69 11.80 5.96
C TRP A 306 1.39 11.72 5.18
N THR A 307 0.66 12.84 5.08
CA THR A 307 -0.52 12.88 4.20
C THR A 307 -0.08 12.67 2.76
N ILE A 308 -0.77 11.78 2.04
CA ILE A 308 -0.57 11.58 0.61
C ILE A 308 -1.45 12.59 -0.13
N PRO A 309 -0.89 13.57 -0.86
CA PRO A 309 -1.67 14.50 -1.66
C PRO A 309 -2.51 13.77 -2.71
N GLY A 310 -3.70 14.30 -3.05
CA GLY A 310 -4.59 13.68 -4.04
C GLY A 310 -5.16 12.31 -3.64
N SER A 311 -5.01 11.89 -2.39
CA SER A 311 -5.55 10.61 -1.90
C SER A 311 -7.07 10.59 -1.71
N TYR A 312 -7.75 11.74 -1.80
CA TYR A 312 -9.21 11.82 -1.80
C TYR A 312 -9.75 11.92 -3.24
N PRO A 313 -10.78 11.13 -3.63
CA PRO A 313 -11.53 10.15 -2.84
C PRO A 313 -10.91 8.74 -2.84
N GLY A 314 -9.67 8.57 -3.33
CA GLY A 314 -8.89 7.34 -3.19
C GLY A 314 -9.59 6.06 -3.68
N ILE A 315 -9.40 4.97 -2.95
CA ILE A 315 -10.04 3.68 -3.26
C ILE A 315 -11.40 3.48 -2.60
N PHE A 316 -11.70 4.25 -1.55
CA PHE A 316 -12.88 4.05 -0.72
C PHE A 316 -14.12 4.69 -1.37
N GLY A 317 -15.25 3.97 -1.34
CA GLY A 317 -16.51 4.44 -1.94
C GLY A 317 -16.75 4.00 -3.39
N LYS A 318 -15.83 3.24 -3.99
CA LYS A 318 -16.03 2.63 -5.33
C LYS A 318 -16.79 1.30 -5.29
N GLY A 319 -16.92 0.68 -4.12
CA GLY A 319 -17.62 -0.60 -3.95
C GLY A 319 -19.15 -0.45 -3.96
N ILE A 320 -19.84 -1.48 -4.43
CA ILE A 320 -21.29 -1.62 -4.30
C ILE A 320 -21.60 -1.76 -2.80
N ARG A 321 -22.54 -0.95 -2.29
CA ARG A 321 -22.93 -0.94 -0.89
C ARG A 321 -24.31 -1.58 -0.73
N ASN A 322 -24.45 -2.38 0.33
CA ASN A 322 -25.75 -2.81 0.84
C ASN A 322 -26.41 -1.71 1.67
#